data_AF-A0A7X7ETS4-F1
#
_entry.id   AF-A0A7X7ETS4-F1
#
_cell.length_a   1.000
_cell.length_b   1.000
_cell.length_c   1.000
_cell.angle_alpha   90.00
_cell.angle_beta   90.00
_cell.angle_gamma   90.00
#
_symmetry.space_group_name_H-M   'P 1'
#
loop_
_entity.id
_entity.type
_entity.pdbx_description
1 polymer ?
#
loop_
_entity_poly.entity_id
_entity_poly.type
_entity_poly.pdbx_seq_one_letter_code
_entity_poly.pdbx_strand_id
1 'polypeptide(L)' 'HMQNTIWLVTTLQDLNKPFEMMIYPGERHGWGGPKRVFMTHEGNNFWMRHFFGKQLY' A
#
# COMPACT_ATOMS: atom_id res chain seq x y z
N HIS A 1 -13.24 -3.38 -6.38
CA HIS A 1 -13.04 -3.15 -7.83
C HIS A 1 -11.92 -2.12 -8.00
N MET A 2 -11.01 -2.28 -8.97
CA MET A 2 -9.83 -1.41 -9.12
C MET A 2 -10.21 0.05 -9.40
N GLN A 3 -11.32 0.26 -10.11
CA GLN A 3 -11.83 1.60 -10.45
C GLN A 3 -11.98 2.54 -9.25
N ASN A 4 -12.44 2.03 -8.10
CA ASN A 4 -12.62 2.85 -6.89
C ASN A 4 -11.27 3.40 -6.41
N THR A 5 -10.24 2.57 -6.45
CA THR A 5 -8.87 2.96 -6.07
C THR A 5 -8.32 4.02 -7.03
N ILE A 6 -8.57 3.89 -8.34
CA ILE A 6 -8.14 4.91 -9.32
C ILE A 6 -8.82 6.25 -9.08
N TRP A 7 -10.13 6.25 -8.83
CA TRP A 7 -10.87 7.48 -8.54
C TRP A 7 -10.35 8.17 -7.29
N LEU A 8 -10.02 7.39 -6.24
CA LEU A 8 -9.40 7.92 -5.04
C LEU A 8 -8.01 8.51 -5.33
N VAL A 9 -7.18 7.82 -6.12
CA VAL A 9 -5.84 8.30 -6.52
C VAL A 9 -5.94 9.63 -7.25
N THR A 10 -6.78 9.73 -8.27
CA THR A 10 -7.01 10.98 -9.00
C THR A 10 -7.45 12.10 -8.06
N THR A 11 -8.42 11.83 -7.18
CA THR A 11 -8.89 12.81 -6.19
C THR A 11 -7.77 13.29 -5.26
N LEU A 12 -6.92 12.38 -4.77
CA LEU A 12 -5.80 12.74 -3.89
C LEU A 12 -4.76 13.60 -4.63
N GLN A 13 -4.47 13.28 -5.89
CA GLN A 13 -3.54 14.05 -6.73
C GLN A 13 -4.07 15.45 -7.03
N ASP A 14 -5.35 15.58 -7.41
CA ASP A 14 -5.99 16.86 -7.68
C ASP A 14 -6.01 17.77 -6.45
N LEU A 15 -6.09 17.17 -5.25
CA LEU A 15 -6.03 17.86 -3.96
C LEU A 15 -4.60 18.07 -3.43
N ASN A 16 -3.57 17.72 -4.20
CA ASN A 16 -2.17 17.76 -3.81
C ASN A 16 -1.89 17.05 -2.46
N LYS A 17 -2.51 15.89 -2.25
CA LYS A 17 -2.35 15.07 -1.05
C LYS A 17 -1.40 13.91 -1.36
N PRO A 18 -0.20 13.86 -0.74
CA PRO A 18 0.72 12.75 -0.95
C PRO A 18 0.15 11.45 -0.36
N PHE A 19 0.43 10.33 -1.03
CA PHE A 19 0.04 9.00 -0.58
C PHE A 19 1.06 7.96 -1.03
N GLU A 20 1.10 6.83 -0.34
CA GLU A 20 1.84 5.62 -0.74
C GLU A 20 0.84 4.54 -1.13
N MET A 21 1.13 3.80 -2.20
CA MET A 21 0.28 2.71 -2.68
C MET A 21 1.13 1.55 -3.17
N MET A 22 0.65 0.34 -2.92
CA MET A 22 1.22 -0.89 -3.44
C MET A 22 0.14 -1.70 -4.16
N ILE A 23 0.45 -2.16 -5.37
CA ILE A 23 -0.44 -2.98 -6.19
C ILE A 23 0.15 -4.39 -6.26
N TYR A 24 -0.70 -5.41 -6.20
CA TYR A 24 -0.34 -6.82 -6.37
C TYR A 24 -0.93 -7.35 -7.68
N PRO A 25 -0.22 -7.23 -8.82
CA PRO A 25 -0.77 -7.62 -10.12
C PRO A 25 -1.14 -9.11 -10.18
N GLY A 26 -2.21 -9.41 -10.92
CA GLY A 26 -2.73 -10.76 -11.12
C GLY A 26 -3.57 -11.32 -9.97
N GLU A 27 -3.63 -10.62 -8.83
CA GLU A 27 -4.42 -11.04 -7.67
C GLU A 27 -5.86 -10.49 -7.71
N ARG A 28 -6.76 -11.18 -7.01
CA ARG A 28 -8.16 -10.76 -6.84
C ARG A 28 -8.38 -10.29 -5.39
N HIS A 29 -9.49 -10.69 -4.77
CA HIS A 29 -9.84 -10.27 -3.41
C HIS A 29 -9.08 -11.10 -2.35
N GLY A 30 -7.76 -10.95 -2.34
CA GLY A 30 -6.83 -11.66 -1.47
C GLY A 30 -5.72 -12.36 -2.25
N TRP A 31 -4.59 -12.55 -1.57
CA TRP A 31 -3.42 -13.25 -2.09
C TRP A 31 -2.70 -13.98 -0.96
N GLY A 32 -2.13 -15.14 -1.28
CA GLY A 32 -1.42 -16.02 -0.35
C GLY A 32 0.07 -16.12 -0.63
N GLY A 33 0.72 -17.11 -0.01
CA GLY A 33 2.10 -17.48 -0.31
C GLY A 33 3.10 -16.33 -0.17
N PRO A 34 4.12 -16.25 -1.05
CA PRO A 34 5.16 -15.22 -0.98
C PRO A 34 4.63 -13.78 -0.99
N LYS A 35 3.55 -13.50 -1.74
CA LYS A 35 2.95 -12.16 -1.79
C LYS A 35 2.32 -11.76 -0.45
N ARG A 36 1.78 -12.71 0.31
CA ARG A 36 1.26 -12.44 1.66
C ARG A 36 2.38 -12.11 2.63
N VAL A 37 3.49 -12.84 2.59
CA VAL A 37 4.66 -12.58 3.42
C VAL A 37 5.23 -11.19 3.12
N PHE A 38 5.38 -10.87 1.83
CA PHE A 38 5.82 -9.55 1.39
C PHE A 38 4.88 -8.43 1.87
N MET A 39 3.56 -8.58 1.71
CA MET A 39 2.58 -7.63 2.20
C MET A 39 2.66 -7.40 3.71
N THR A 40 2.82 -8.47 4.49
CA THR A 40 2.96 -8.36 5.95
C THR A 40 4.24 -7.61 6.32
N HIS A 41 5.35 -7.90 5.65
CA HIS A 41 6.62 -7.21 5.87
C HIS A 41 6.52 -5.71 5.56
N GLU A 42 5.99 -5.36 4.40
CA GLU A 42 5.84 -3.95 3.99
C GLU A 42 4.85 -3.18 4.86
N GLY A 43 3.78 -3.84 5.33
CA GLY A 43 2.86 -3.27 6.32
C GLY A 43 3.57 -2.95 7.63
N ASN A 44 4.39 -3.86 8.16
CA ASN A 44 5.17 -3.60 9.37
C ASN A 44 6.16 -2.45 9.16
N ASN A 45 6.86 -2.42 8.03
CA ASN A 45 7.80 -1.35 7.71
C ASN A 45 7.11 0.01 7.61
N PHE A 46 5.93 0.07 7.00
CA PHE A 46 5.13 1.30 6.95
C PHE A 46 4.87 1.86 8.36
N TRP A 47 4.44 1.02 9.29
CA TRP A 47 4.20 1.43 10.68
C TRP A 47 5.48 1.87 11.40
N MET A 48 6.56 1.13 11.21
CA MET A 48 7.86 1.47 11.80
C MET A 48 8.35 2.84 11.32
N ARG A 49 8.23 3.13 10.01
CA ARG A 49 8.62 4.42 9.43
C ARG A 49 7.72 5.57 9.89
N HIS A 50 6.41 5.43 9.73
CA HIS A 50 5.47 6.56 9.85
C HIS A 50 4.93 6.78 11.27
N PHE A 51 4.81 5.72 12.07
CA PHE A 51 4.25 5.82 13.42
C PHE A 51 5.32 5.80 14.51
N PHE A 52 6.36 4.99 14.34
CA PHE A 52 7.41 4.84 15.35
C PHE A 52 8.69 5.63 15.04
N GLY A 53 8.80 6.23 13.86
CA GLY A 53 9.99 6.98 13.43
C GLY A 53 11.26 6.13 13.34
N LYS A 54 11.12 4.81 13.19
CA LYS A 54 12.22 3.84 13.15
C LYS A 54 12.28 3.23 11.76
N GLN A 55 13.37 3.47 11.04
CA GLN A 55 13.62 2.77 9.79
C GLN A 55 14.40 1.48 10.10
N LEU A 56 13.77 0.33 9.88
CA LEU A 56 14.46 -0.96 9.91
C LEU A 56 15.25 -1.05 8.59
N TYR A 57 16.57 -1.06 8.69
CA TYR A 57 17.50 -1.27 7.57
C TYR A 57 17.80 -2.75 7.42
#